data_AF-A0A4R0RJ91-F1
#
_entry.id   AF-A0A4R0RJ91-F1
#
_cell.length_a   1.000
_cell.length_b   1.000
_cell.length_c   1.000
_cell.angle_alpha   90.00
_cell.angle_beta   90.00
_cell.angle_gamma   90.00
#
_symmetry.space_group_name_H-M   'P 1'
#
loop_
_entity.id
_entity.type
_entity.pdbx_description
1 polymer ?
#
loop_
_entity_poly.entity_id
_entity_poly.type
_entity_poly.pdbx_seq_one_letter_code
_entity_poly.pdbx_strand_id
1 'polypeptide(L)'
;MAPTTANWHWKNKNVTPWAKSWFERELVTISVSGEGEEEASISEVTYVEGDVELGQRKSKLITIYDCKVELKWKGTASDGTAVEGKLTIPEVSHEITLDGLSDYVYEWSLTTSSSPAVDAVYKLARARFPAALEAKFLLFPTALVDTHGKDLQINSTQTSRTGTPAPAASGSASTPAPAAKPVEKKPAKAVNSTAIKVDATFMASADDLFSILTDEKRIPSWTRAPAKSSAQPDSEYSLFGGGVKGKYILLSPPKEIIQTWALQSPTWPEGHAATLTTTLAQGADSTTVTWTLDGVPLGLEDEITRNIQGYYVHGLKSIGYVQVSHYTPSSSTSTKTKRDVPPPSIGSSPQPYVAVTLAVLALVAAFAVPYVYK
;
A
#
# COMPACT_ATOMS: atom_id res chain seq x y z
N MET A 1 5.63 14.71 38.80
CA MET A 1 5.30 15.00 37.40
C MET A 1 3.92 14.43 37.14
N ALA A 2 2.97 15.24 36.64
CA ALA A 2 1.64 14.72 36.31
C ALA A 2 1.78 13.70 35.16
N PRO A 3 1.17 12.50 35.24
CA PRO A 3 1.19 11.55 34.13
C PRO A 3 0.45 12.17 32.94
N THR A 4 1.17 12.44 31.87
CA THR A 4 0.57 13.04 30.67
C THR A 4 -0.21 11.95 29.92
N THR A 5 -1.46 12.23 29.54
CA THR A 5 -2.30 11.34 28.72
C THR A 5 -1.92 11.36 27.23
N ALA A 6 -0.87 12.10 26.86
CA ALA A 6 -0.49 12.38 25.47
C ALA A 6 0.12 11.17 24.73
N ASN A 7 0.50 10.11 25.47
CA ASN A 7 1.00 8.83 24.93
C ASN A 7 -0.10 7.74 24.89
N TRP A 8 -1.35 8.10 25.25
CA TRP A 8 -2.49 7.17 25.27
C TRP A 8 -3.30 7.15 23.96
N HIS A 9 -3.15 8.18 23.14
CA HIS A 9 -3.78 8.26 21.82
C HIS A 9 -2.93 7.53 20.78
N TRP A 10 -3.59 6.85 19.85
CA TRP A 10 -2.93 6.17 18.74
C TRP A 10 -2.16 7.19 17.89
N LYS A 11 -0.90 6.90 17.59
CA LYS A 11 -0.07 7.67 16.64
C LYS A 11 0.64 6.70 15.73
N ASN A 12 0.66 6.98 14.42
CA ASN A 12 1.50 6.27 13.47
C ASN A 12 2.47 7.25 12.82
N LYS A 13 3.68 6.78 12.59
CA LYS A 13 4.70 7.45 11.80
C LYS A 13 5.10 6.51 10.66
N ASN A 14 4.86 6.93 9.43
CA ASN A 14 5.41 6.25 8.27
C ASN A 14 6.94 6.47 8.27
N VAL A 15 7.68 5.38 8.22
CA VAL A 15 9.15 5.34 8.17
C VAL A 15 9.63 4.53 6.98
N THR A 16 8.77 4.29 5.98
CA THR A 16 9.09 3.55 4.77
C THR A 16 10.37 4.05 4.09
N PRO A 17 10.59 5.37 3.87
CA PRO A 17 11.82 5.84 3.23
C PRO A 17 13.08 5.46 4.01
N TRP A 18 13.03 5.57 5.34
CA TRP A 18 14.16 5.18 6.19
C TRP A 18 14.40 3.67 6.16
N ALA A 19 13.33 2.88 6.17
CA ALA A 19 13.41 1.42 6.12
C ALA A 19 14.07 0.94 4.82
N LYS A 20 13.71 1.52 3.67
CA LYS A 20 14.35 1.21 2.39
C LYS A 20 15.87 1.43 2.45
N SER A 21 16.29 2.62 2.92
CA SER A 21 17.72 2.92 3.09
C SER A 21 18.41 2.03 4.13
N TRP A 22 17.69 1.58 5.16
CA TRP A 22 18.21 0.64 6.14
C TRP A 22 18.48 -0.73 5.50
N PHE A 23 17.53 -1.29 4.73
CA PHE A 23 17.71 -2.56 4.03
C PHE A 23 18.86 -2.48 3.01
N GLU A 24 18.93 -1.42 2.21
CA GLU A 24 20.02 -1.18 1.25
C GLU A 24 21.39 -1.17 1.93
N ARG A 25 21.51 -0.53 3.10
CA ARG A 25 22.77 -0.46 3.84
C ARG A 25 23.12 -1.79 4.52
N GLU A 26 22.17 -2.39 5.23
CA GLU A 26 22.45 -3.49 6.14
C GLU A 26 22.56 -4.83 5.43
N LEU A 27 21.74 -5.09 4.39
CA LEU A 27 21.75 -6.39 3.71
C LEU A 27 23.01 -6.58 2.86
N VAL A 28 23.56 -5.50 2.30
CA VAL A 28 24.83 -5.56 1.53
C VAL A 28 26.04 -5.93 2.42
N THR A 29 25.90 -5.85 3.75
CA THR A 29 26.95 -6.33 4.67
C THR A 29 27.00 -7.85 4.83
N ILE A 30 26.03 -8.58 4.25
CA ILE A 30 25.97 -10.04 4.34
C ILE A 30 26.97 -10.67 3.35
N SER A 31 27.89 -11.44 3.90
CA SER A 31 28.75 -12.37 3.18
C SER A 31 28.75 -13.74 3.85
N VAL A 32 28.89 -14.78 3.05
CA VAL A 32 28.98 -16.18 3.50
C VAL A 32 30.13 -16.86 2.79
N SER A 33 30.84 -17.71 3.52
CA SER A 33 31.97 -18.49 3.00
C SER A 33 31.66 -19.98 3.13
N GLY A 34 32.14 -20.76 2.16
CA GLY A 34 32.06 -22.22 2.16
C GLY A 34 33.15 -22.86 3.02
N GLU A 35 33.28 -24.18 2.91
CA GLU A 35 34.36 -24.93 3.57
C GLU A 35 35.71 -24.80 2.84
N GLY A 36 35.70 -24.29 1.60
CA GLY A 36 36.89 -24.00 0.78
C GLY A 36 37.01 -22.50 0.44
N GLU A 37 37.54 -22.19 -0.75
CA GLU A 37 37.70 -20.81 -1.25
C GLU A 37 36.41 -20.20 -1.85
N GLU A 38 35.28 -20.90 -1.72
CA GLU A 38 33.99 -20.44 -2.24
C GLU A 38 33.41 -19.35 -1.34
N GLU A 39 32.99 -18.25 -1.94
CA GLU A 39 32.35 -17.15 -1.23
C GLU A 39 31.12 -16.63 -1.98
N ALA A 40 30.15 -16.12 -1.23
CA ALA A 40 29.00 -15.41 -1.78
C ALA A 40 28.66 -14.19 -0.91
N SER A 41 28.30 -13.07 -1.54
CA SER A 41 27.89 -11.85 -0.86
C SER A 41 26.69 -11.22 -1.55
N ILE A 42 25.91 -10.47 -0.78
CA ILE A 42 24.87 -9.60 -1.35
C ILE A 42 25.58 -8.41 -2.01
N SER A 43 25.27 -8.14 -3.27
CA SER A 43 25.91 -7.06 -4.02
C SER A 43 25.11 -5.76 -3.96
N GLU A 44 23.79 -5.85 -4.06
CA GLU A 44 22.89 -4.70 -4.13
C GLU A 44 21.48 -5.11 -3.70
N VAL A 45 20.77 -4.24 -2.98
CA VAL A 45 19.31 -4.35 -2.83
C VAL A 45 18.68 -3.55 -3.97
N THR A 46 18.06 -4.24 -4.91
CA THR A 46 17.51 -3.61 -6.12
C THR A 46 16.16 -2.95 -5.90
N TYR A 47 15.37 -3.51 -4.97
CA TYR A 47 14.01 -3.05 -4.78
C TYR A 47 13.50 -3.42 -3.39
N VAL A 48 12.86 -2.45 -2.73
CA VAL A 48 12.10 -2.65 -1.49
C VAL A 48 10.74 -1.99 -1.68
N GLU A 49 9.68 -2.79 -1.63
CA GLU A 49 8.30 -2.34 -1.77
C GLU A 49 7.48 -2.82 -0.58
N GLY A 50 6.56 -1.97 -0.14
CA GLY A 50 5.76 -2.21 1.05
C GLY A 50 5.81 -1.02 1.99
N ASP A 51 5.15 -1.21 3.13
CA ASP A 51 4.90 -0.16 4.09
C ASP A 51 5.57 -0.49 5.41
N VAL A 52 6.20 0.52 6.01
CA VAL A 52 6.83 0.42 7.31
C VAL A 52 6.36 1.58 8.17
N GLU A 53 5.70 1.24 9.27
CA GLU A 53 5.16 2.19 10.22
C GLU A 53 5.63 1.89 11.63
N LEU A 54 5.85 2.96 12.40
CA LEU A 54 5.99 2.88 13.84
C LEU A 54 4.73 3.45 14.49
N GLY A 55 4.02 2.60 15.22
CA GLY A 55 2.84 2.95 15.98
C GLY A 55 3.13 3.19 17.46
N GLN A 56 2.32 4.01 18.12
CA GLN A 56 2.26 4.11 19.58
C GLN A 56 0.84 3.75 20.05
N ARG A 57 0.73 2.72 20.89
CA ARG A 57 -0.54 2.29 21.48
C ARG A 57 -0.37 2.00 22.96
N LYS A 58 -1.22 2.59 23.82
CA LYS A 58 -1.16 2.42 25.28
C LYS A 58 0.25 2.64 25.85
N SER A 59 0.93 3.69 25.39
CA SER A 59 2.35 4.00 25.71
C SER A 59 3.41 2.98 25.26
N LYS A 60 3.04 1.93 24.51
CA LYS A 60 3.99 1.00 23.88
C LYS A 60 4.19 1.35 22.42
N LEU A 61 5.43 1.26 21.96
CA LEU A 61 5.76 1.34 20.54
C LEU A 61 5.48 -0.03 19.91
N ILE A 62 4.88 -0.01 18.74
CA ILE A 62 4.63 -1.20 17.92
C ILE A 62 5.21 -0.94 16.54
N THR A 63 5.92 -1.92 15.98
CA THR A 63 6.34 -1.86 14.58
C THR A 63 5.23 -2.53 13.76
N ILE A 64 4.93 -1.98 12.59
CA ILE A 64 3.99 -2.57 11.64
C ILE A 64 4.69 -2.47 10.30
N TYR A 65 5.07 -3.61 9.72
CA TYR A 65 5.72 -3.61 8.44
C TYR A 65 5.42 -4.88 7.68
N ASP A 66 5.37 -4.72 6.37
CA ASP A 66 5.29 -5.78 5.37
C ASP A 66 6.01 -5.26 4.14
N CYS A 67 7.11 -5.93 3.78
CA CYS A 67 7.98 -5.51 2.70
C CYS A 67 8.38 -6.68 1.81
N LYS A 68 8.20 -6.52 0.50
CA LYS A 68 8.88 -7.30 -0.52
C LYS A 68 10.29 -6.75 -0.72
N VAL A 69 11.30 -7.62 -0.67
CA VAL A 69 12.71 -7.27 -0.85
C VAL A 69 13.31 -8.06 -2.02
N GLU A 70 13.86 -7.37 -3.01
CA GLU A 70 14.61 -7.98 -4.11
C GLU A 70 16.08 -7.54 -4.06
N LEU A 71 16.98 -8.52 -4.12
CA LEU A 71 18.41 -8.31 -4.01
C LEU A 71 19.17 -9.08 -5.10
N LYS A 72 20.33 -8.54 -5.48
CA LYS A 72 21.33 -9.23 -6.28
C LYS A 72 22.41 -9.76 -5.35
N TRP A 73 22.95 -10.91 -5.71
CA TRP A 73 24.07 -11.50 -5.03
C TRP A 73 25.11 -11.95 -6.04
N LYS A 74 26.35 -11.98 -5.57
CA LYS A 74 27.50 -12.44 -6.33
C LYS A 74 28.26 -13.48 -5.53
N GLY A 75 29.02 -14.32 -6.20
CA GLY A 75 29.93 -15.24 -5.54
C GLY A 75 31.09 -15.62 -6.44
N THR A 76 32.06 -16.29 -5.85
CA THR A 76 33.25 -16.78 -6.52
C THR A 76 33.39 -18.26 -6.20
N ALA A 77 33.43 -19.08 -7.25
CA ALA A 77 33.66 -20.50 -7.12
C ALA A 77 35.13 -20.79 -6.84
N SER A 78 35.43 -22.01 -6.38
CA SER A 78 36.79 -22.46 -6.07
C SER A 78 37.75 -22.46 -7.28
N ASP A 79 37.23 -22.42 -8.51
CA ASP A 79 38.00 -22.27 -9.75
C ASP A 79 38.18 -20.81 -10.20
N GLY A 80 37.70 -19.84 -9.41
CA GLY A 80 37.72 -18.41 -9.72
C GLY A 80 36.56 -17.93 -10.59
N THR A 81 35.60 -18.81 -10.95
CA THR A 81 34.43 -18.41 -11.75
C THR A 81 33.52 -17.48 -10.97
N ALA A 82 33.19 -16.33 -11.55
CA ALA A 82 32.23 -15.40 -11.00
C ALA A 82 30.79 -15.89 -11.22
N VAL A 83 29.99 -15.86 -10.16
CA VAL A 83 28.59 -16.29 -10.15
C VAL A 83 27.72 -15.10 -9.76
N GLU A 84 26.63 -14.87 -10.49
CA GLU A 84 25.66 -13.83 -10.18
C GLU A 84 24.24 -14.39 -10.20
N GLY A 85 23.43 -13.89 -9.27
CA GLY A 85 22.03 -14.25 -9.19
C GLY A 85 21.18 -13.17 -8.52
N LYS A 86 19.88 -13.40 -8.56
CA LYS A 86 18.87 -12.60 -7.88
C LYS A 86 18.18 -13.46 -6.83
N LEU A 87 17.82 -12.82 -5.73
CA LEU A 87 17.00 -13.37 -4.67
C LEU A 87 15.85 -12.41 -4.41
N THR A 88 14.63 -12.92 -4.42
CA THR A 88 13.41 -12.20 -4.05
C THR A 88 12.85 -12.81 -2.78
N ILE A 89 12.51 -11.96 -1.82
CA ILE A 89 11.84 -12.30 -0.57
C ILE A 89 10.48 -11.61 -0.66
N PRO A 90 9.40 -12.35 -0.96
CA PRO A 90 8.09 -11.77 -1.21
C PRO A 90 7.53 -11.00 -0.02
N GLU A 91 7.86 -11.45 1.19
CA GLU A 91 7.33 -10.92 2.44
C GLU A 91 8.40 -10.91 3.54
N VAL A 92 8.73 -9.73 4.02
CA VAL A 92 9.47 -9.46 5.26
C VAL A 92 8.55 -8.63 6.13
N SER A 93 7.84 -9.29 7.04
CA SER A 93 6.78 -8.69 7.83
C SER A 93 6.99 -8.84 9.34
N HIS A 94 6.32 -8.02 10.13
CA HIS A 94 6.34 -8.11 11.59
C HIS A 94 5.93 -9.50 12.08
N GLU A 95 4.90 -10.05 11.45
CA GLU A 95 4.31 -11.35 11.79
C GLU A 95 5.29 -12.50 11.55
N ILE A 96 6.07 -12.44 10.47
CA ILE A 96 7.13 -13.42 10.20
C ILE A 96 8.31 -13.20 11.15
N THR A 97 8.82 -11.98 11.25
CA THR A 97 10.08 -11.71 11.97
C THR A 97 9.96 -11.89 13.48
N LEU A 98 8.89 -11.39 14.10
CA LEU A 98 8.76 -11.33 15.55
C LEU A 98 7.79 -12.37 16.11
N ASP A 99 6.67 -12.59 15.43
CA ASP A 99 5.64 -13.52 15.91
C ASP A 99 5.88 -14.96 15.43
N GLY A 100 6.70 -15.15 14.38
CA GLY A 100 7.02 -16.48 13.83
C GLY A 100 5.78 -17.18 13.26
N LEU A 101 4.82 -16.42 12.74
CA LEU A 101 3.56 -16.94 12.22
C LEU A 101 3.74 -17.80 10.94
N SER A 102 4.82 -17.57 10.20
CA SER A 102 5.23 -18.33 9.02
C SER A 102 6.74 -18.24 8.81
N ASP A 103 7.28 -19.11 7.95
CA ASP A 103 8.69 -19.09 7.53
C ASP A 103 8.89 -18.12 6.36
N TYR A 104 10.09 -17.53 6.25
CA TYR A 104 10.45 -16.72 5.09
C TYR A 104 10.49 -17.57 3.81
N VAL A 105 9.92 -17.01 2.74
CA VAL A 105 10.00 -17.58 1.39
C VAL A 105 11.12 -16.92 0.61
N TYR A 106 11.98 -17.73 0.02
CA TYR A 106 13.13 -17.27 -0.76
C TYR A 106 13.02 -17.76 -2.21
N GLU A 107 12.83 -16.83 -3.14
CA GLU A 107 12.74 -17.09 -4.58
C GLU A 107 14.07 -16.77 -5.25
N TRP A 108 14.71 -17.79 -5.82
CA TRP A 108 16.06 -17.67 -6.37
C TRP A 108 16.05 -17.71 -7.89
N SER A 109 16.91 -16.90 -8.51
CA SER A 109 17.23 -17.04 -9.93
C SER A 109 18.72 -16.82 -10.19
N LEU A 110 19.26 -17.57 -11.14
CA LEU A 110 20.63 -17.46 -11.60
C LEU A 110 20.68 -16.56 -12.84
N THR A 111 21.63 -15.63 -12.86
CA THR A 111 21.92 -14.78 -14.03
C THR A 111 23.07 -15.37 -14.85
N THR A 112 24.03 -16.01 -14.19
CA THR A 112 25.10 -16.77 -14.83
C THR A 112 24.60 -18.14 -15.32
N SER A 113 25.06 -18.58 -16.49
CA SER A 113 24.77 -19.94 -17.01
C SER A 113 25.23 -21.02 -16.03
N SER A 114 24.38 -22.03 -15.81
CA SER A 114 24.67 -23.14 -14.89
C SER A 114 25.88 -23.96 -15.37
N SER A 115 26.77 -24.26 -14.42
CA SER A 115 27.92 -25.14 -14.53
C SER A 115 28.12 -25.82 -13.16
N PRO A 116 28.86 -26.93 -13.06
CA PRO A 116 29.09 -27.59 -11.78
C PRO A 116 29.68 -26.67 -10.70
N ALA A 117 30.56 -25.74 -11.08
CA ALA A 117 31.16 -24.76 -10.19
C ALA A 117 30.15 -23.68 -9.77
N VAL A 118 29.35 -23.18 -10.71
CA VAL A 118 28.26 -22.21 -10.44
C VAL A 118 27.21 -22.81 -9.50
N ASP A 119 26.85 -24.07 -9.73
CA ASP A 119 25.85 -24.78 -8.93
C ASP A 119 26.32 -25.04 -7.50
N ALA A 120 27.63 -25.19 -7.28
CA ALA A 120 28.21 -25.33 -5.94
C ALA A 120 28.05 -24.03 -5.12
N VAL A 121 28.43 -22.89 -5.69
CA VAL A 121 28.24 -21.57 -5.06
C VAL A 121 26.77 -21.25 -4.86
N TYR A 122 25.91 -21.62 -5.82
CA TYR A 122 24.47 -21.46 -5.70
C TYR A 122 23.89 -22.27 -4.53
N LYS A 123 24.33 -23.53 -4.35
CA LYS A 123 23.95 -24.35 -3.19
C LYS A 123 24.44 -23.75 -1.88
N LEU A 124 25.66 -23.23 -1.84
CA LEU A 124 26.22 -22.54 -0.68
C LEU A 124 25.36 -21.33 -0.30
N ALA A 125 25.04 -20.47 -1.26
CA ALA A 125 24.21 -19.28 -1.05
C ALA A 125 22.83 -19.68 -0.49
N ARG A 126 22.18 -20.69 -1.09
CA ARG A 126 20.88 -21.20 -0.60
C ARG A 126 20.93 -21.80 0.80
N ALA A 127 22.06 -22.38 1.20
CA ALA A 127 22.23 -22.98 2.52
C ALA A 127 22.54 -21.94 3.62
N ARG A 128 23.19 -20.81 3.27
CA ARG A 128 23.76 -19.89 4.27
C ARG A 128 23.09 -18.50 4.30
N PHE A 129 22.60 -17.99 3.17
CA PHE A 129 21.94 -16.67 3.16
C PHE A 129 20.68 -16.60 4.00
N PRO A 130 19.77 -17.61 4.02
CA PRO A 130 18.56 -17.51 4.85
C PRO A 130 18.86 -17.19 6.31
N ALA A 131 19.75 -17.95 6.95
CA ALA A 131 20.14 -17.72 8.33
C ALA A 131 20.80 -16.34 8.56
N ALA A 132 21.62 -15.87 7.62
CA ALA A 132 22.27 -14.58 7.72
C ALA A 132 21.29 -13.40 7.51
N LEU A 133 20.33 -13.55 6.59
CA LEU A 133 19.25 -12.60 6.32
C LEU A 133 18.33 -12.48 7.51
N GLU A 134 17.88 -13.61 8.06
CA GLU A 134 17.02 -13.66 9.25
C GLU A 134 17.67 -13.00 10.46
N ALA A 135 18.97 -13.21 10.67
CA ALA A 135 19.72 -12.52 11.71
C ALA A 135 19.68 -10.99 11.55
N LYS A 136 19.74 -10.47 10.31
CA LYS A 136 19.58 -9.03 10.04
C LYS A 136 18.12 -8.58 10.22
N PHE A 137 17.15 -9.35 9.74
CA PHE A 137 15.73 -9.00 9.89
C PHE A 137 15.32 -8.89 11.37
N LEU A 138 15.85 -9.74 12.25
CA LEU A 138 15.62 -9.65 13.69
C LEU A 138 16.14 -8.34 14.32
N LEU A 139 17.16 -7.71 13.72
CA LEU A 139 17.68 -6.42 14.20
C LEU A 139 16.83 -5.23 13.73
N PHE A 140 16.08 -5.39 12.64
CA PHE A 140 15.36 -4.30 12.00
C PHE A 140 14.31 -3.64 12.93
N PRO A 141 13.43 -4.37 13.64
CA PRO A 141 12.47 -3.76 14.56
C PRO A 141 13.14 -2.95 15.66
N THR A 142 14.25 -3.46 16.20
CA THR A 142 15.03 -2.77 17.25
C THR A 142 15.61 -1.47 16.71
N ALA A 143 16.28 -1.52 15.55
CA ALA A 143 16.85 -0.33 14.91
C ALA A 143 15.78 0.73 14.58
N LEU A 144 14.60 0.29 14.16
CA LEU A 144 13.46 1.14 13.85
C LEU A 144 12.96 1.87 15.09
N VAL A 145 12.77 1.14 16.20
CA VAL A 145 12.36 1.71 17.50
C VAL A 145 13.44 2.64 18.06
N ASP A 146 14.72 2.29 17.98
CA ASP A 146 15.79 3.11 18.52
C ASP A 146 15.95 4.44 17.75
N THR A 147 15.76 4.39 16.43
CA THR A 147 15.91 5.57 15.56
C THR A 147 14.69 6.49 15.64
N HIS A 148 13.48 5.94 15.69
CA HIS A 148 12.25 6.71 15.53
C HIS A 148 11.31 6.69 16.75
N GLY A 149 11.59 5.88 17.76
CA GLY A 149 10.73 5.74 18.94
C GLY A 149 10.63 7.01 19.76
N LYS A 150 11.71 7.80 19.83
CA LYS A 150 11.74 9.09 20.53
C LYS A 150 10.84 10.14 19.89
N ASP A 151 10.60 10.03 18.57
CA ASP A 151 9.74 11.00 17.85
C ASP A 151 8.26 10.83 18.22
N LEU A 152 7.86 9.64 18.65
CA LEU A 152 6.48 9.34 19.07
C LEU A 152 6.26 9.53 20.57
N GLN A 153 7.32 9.39 21.38
CA GLN A 153 7.27 9.54 22.83
C GLN A 153 7.48 11.01 23.24
N ILE A 154 6.44 11.63 23.81
CA ILE A 154 6.58 12.98 24.37
C ILE A 154 7.36 12.90 25.68
N ASN A 155 8.66 13.17 25.64
CA ASN A 155 9.43 13.49 26.84
C ASN A 155 9.09 14.93 27.26
N SER A 156 8.65 15.11 28.51
CA SER A 156 8.16 16.37 29.08
C SER A 156 9.23 17.48 29.24
N THR A 157 10.33 17.44 28.48
CA THR A 157 11.47 18.36 28.65
C THR A 157 11.89 19.11 27.38
N GLN A 158 11.16 18.99 26.27
CA GLN A 158 11.47 19.77 25.06
C GLN A 158 10.24 20.53 24.53
N THR A 159 9.74 21.45 25.34
CA THR A 159 9.13 22.67 24.81
C THR A 159 10.28 23.66 24.60
N SER A 160 10.81 23.73 23.38
CA SER A 160 11.64 24.86 22.96
C SER A 160 10.77 26.12 22.93
N ARG A 161 10.70 26.78 24.09
CA ARG A 161 10.29 28.17 24.24
C ARG A 161 11.41 29.04 23.66
N THR A 162 11.32 29.38 22.37
CA THR A 162 11.98 30.57 21.84
C THR A 162 10.92 31.66 21.75
N GLY A 163 10.99 32.58 22.71
CA GLY A 163 10.07 33.68 22.88
C GLY A 163 10.29 34.80 21.86
N THR A 164 9.20 35.49 21.54
CA THR A 164 9.18 36.79 20.86
C THR A 164 8.59 37.81 21.85
N PRO A 165 9.16 39.02 21.96
CA PRO A 165 9.06 39.85 23.16
C PRO A 165 7.71 40.56 23.31
N ALA A 166 7.35 40.81 24.58
CA ALA A 166 6.20 41.59 24.99
C ALA A 166 6.33 43.08 24.59
N PRO A 167 5.28 43.72 24.05
CA PRO A 167 5.19 45.17 24.00
C PRO A 167 4.68 45.74 25.32
N ALA A 168 5.31 46.84 25.72
CA ALA A 168 5.04 47.59 26.95
C ALA A 168 3.62 48.16 27.03
N ALA A 169 3.19 48.32 28.28
CA ALA A 169 1.93 48.93 28.68
C ALA A 169 1.88 50.43 28.41
N SER A 170 0.70 50.93 28.05
CA SER A 170 0.26 52.29 28.36
C SER A 170 -1.26 52.39 28.37
N GLY A 171 -1.81 52.43 29.59
CA GLY A 171 -2.64 53.54 30.09
C GLY A 171 -3.98 53.89 29.44
N SER A 172 -5.03 53.62 30.22
CA SER A 172 -6.19 54.48 30.51
C SER A 172 -7.43 54.52 29.60
N ALA A 173 -8.51 54.06 30.24
CA ALA A 173 -9.77 54.77 30.48
C ALA A 173 -11.02 54.21 29.80
N SER A 174 -12.00 53.93 30.68
CA SER A 174 -13.31 53.33 30.51
C SER A 174 -14.39 54.33 30.10
N THR A 175 -15.29 53.95 29.19
CA THR A 175 -16.74 54.28 29.17
C THR A 175 -17.45 53.45 28.07
N PRO A 176 -18.79 53.28 28.08
CA PRO A 176 -19.45 52.04 27.72
C PRO A 176 -20.00 52.00 26.28
N ALA A 177 -20.34 50.78 25.87
CA ALA A 177 -20.80 50.38 24.54
C ALA A 177 -21.95 51.21 23.94
N PRO A 178 -21.94 51.30 22.60
CA PRO A 178 -23.14 51.00 21.81
C PRO A 178 -22.87 49.88 20.78
N ALA A 179 -23.91 49.12 20.51
CA ALA A 179 -23.93 47.96 19.62
C ALA A 179 -23.37 48.27 18.21
N ALA A 180 -22.46 47.42 17.73
CA ALA A 180 -21.89 47.51 16.38
C ALA A 180 -22.29 46.30 15.52
N LYS A 181 -22.70 46.65 14.30
CA LYS A 181 -22.99 45.81 13.13
C LYS A 181 -21.75 45.00 12.69
N PRO A 182 -21.92 43.98 11.82
CA PRO A 182 -20.94 42.90 11.60
C PRO A 182 -19.60 43.44 11.10
N VAL A 183 -18.52 43.01 11.76
CA VAL A 183 -17.15 43.29 11.33
C VAL A 183 -16.83 42.40 10.13
N GLU A 184 -16.64 43.03 8.98
CA GLU A 184 -16.10 42.42 7.77
C GLU A 184 -14.78 41.71 8.08
N LYS A 185 -14.71 40.42 7.72
CA LYS A 185 -13.48 39.63 7.77
C LYS A 185 -12.46 40.26 6.81
N LYS A 186 -11.32 40.63 7.37
CA LYS A 186 -10.07 40.91 6.66
C LYS A 186 -9.80 39.76 5.67
N PRO A 187 -9.47 40.02 4.39
CA PRO A 187 -9.32 38.97 3.40
C PRO A 187 -8.13 38.08 3.77
N ALA A 188 -8.37 36.77 3.82
CA ALA A 188 -7.33 35.76 3.95
C ALA A 188 -6.33 35.91 2.79
N LYS A 189 -5.04 35.78 3.10
CA LYS A 189 -3.98 35.71 2.08
C LYS A 189 -4.37 34.64 1.07
N ALA A 190 -4.35 34.99 -0.22
CA ALA A 190 -4.63 34.05 -1.31
C ALA A 190 -3.64 32.87 -1.21
N VAL A 191 -4.15 31.75 -0.70
CA VAL A 191 -3.43 30.48 -0.73
C VAL A 191 -3.60 29.94 -2.14
N ASN A 192 -2.50 29.71 -2.86
CA ASN A 192 -2.57 28.99 -4.12
C ASN A 192 -3.13 27.59 -3.82
N SER A 193 -4.25 27.26 -4.46
CA SER A 193 -4.97 26.01 -4.21
C SER A 193 -5.20 25.23 -5.49
N THR A 194 -5.32 23.93 -5.34
CA THR A 194 -5.64 22.96 -6.40
C THR A 194 -6.96 22.25 -6.09
N ALA A 195 -7.42 21.43 -7.03
CA ALA A 195 -8.55 20.54 -6.86
C ALA A 195 -8.11 19.08 -6.99
N ILE A 196 -8.56 18.23 -6.06
CA ILE A 196 -8.36 16.78 -6.14
C ILE A 196 -9.69 16.09 -6.41
N LYS A 197 -9.63 14.94 -7.09
CA LYS A 197 -10.80 14.11 -7.39
C LYS A 197 -10.50 12.66 -7.08
N VAL A 198 -11.39 12.03 -6.30
CA VAL A 198 -11.34 10.60 -5.96
C VAL A 198 -12.72 10.02 -6.21
N ASP A 199 -12.80 8.84 -6.83
CA ASP A 199 -14.06 8.14 -7.06
C ASP A 199 -13.97 6.67 -6.65
N ALA A 200 -15.12 6.11 -6.30
CA ALA A 200 -15.28 4.68 -6.00
C ALA A 200 -16.72 4.22 -6.26
N THR A 201 -16.87 2.99 -6.73
CA THR A 201 -18.17 2.38 -7.02
C THR A 201 -18.54 1.35 -5.96
N PHE A 202 -19.74 1.48 -5.37
CA PHE A 202 -20.23 0.60 -4.31
C PHE A 202 -21.52 -0.11 -4.73
N MET A 203 -21.67 -1.38 -4.33
CA MET A 203 -22.93 -2.13 -4.48
C MET A 203 -24.00 -1.68 -3.48
N ALA A 204 -24.49 -0.44 -3.64
CA ALA A 204 -25.52 0.15 -2.79
C ALA A 204 -26.35 1.17 -3.56
N SER A 205 -27.55 1.46 -3.03
CA SER A 205 -28.39 2.53 -3.54
C SER A 205 -27.78 3.91 -3.23
N ALA A 206 -28.06 4.89 -4.08
CA ALA A 206 -27.63 6.27 -3.83
C ALA A 206 -28.28 6.83 -2.55
N ASP A 207 -29.50 6.43 -2.22
CA ASP A 207 -30.19 6.82 -0.99
C ASP A 207 -29.47 6.33 0.28
N ASP A 208 -29.01 5.06 0.28
CA ASP A 208 -28.27 4.50 1.43
C ASP A 208 -26.92 5.20 1.62
N LEU A 209 -26.19 5.43 0.52
CA LEU A 209 -24.91 6.12 0.54
C LEU A 209 -25.07 7.60 0.92
N PHE A 210 -26.13 8.26 0.49
CA PHE A 210 -26.44 9.62 0.92
C PHE A 210 -26.76 9.66 2.42
N SER A 211 -27.59 8.72 2.90
CA SER A 211 -27.97 8.64 4.31
C SER A 211 -26.77 8.37 5.21
N ILE A 212 -25.87 7.45 4.84
CA ILE A 212 -24.72 7.10 5.69
C ILE A 212 -23.66 8.21 5.79
N LEU A 213 -23.59 9.09 4.78
CA LEU A 213 -22.70 10.24 4.75
C LEU A 213 -23.25 11.47 5.48
N THR A 214 -24.55 11.53 5.73
CA THR A 214 -25.23 12.73 6.29
C THR A 214 -25.89 12.50 7.65
N ASP A 215 -26.33 11.28 7.97
CA ASP A 215 -27.01 10.97 9.23
C ASP A 215 -26.00 10.80 10.38
N GLU A 216 -26.12 11.64 11.41
CA GLU A 216 -25.30 11.62 12.62
C GLU A 216 -25.20 10.24 13.28
N LYS A 217 -26.28 9.44 13.27
CA LYS A 217 -26.28 8.12 13.88
C LYS A 217 -25.55 7.07 13.04
N ARG A 218 -25.46 7.29 11.73
CA ARG A 218 -24.86 6.36 10.78
C ARG A 218 -23.42 6.70 10.46
N ILE A 219 -23.03 7.97 10.49
CA ILE A 219 -21.65 8.41 10.22
C ILE A 219 -20.61 7.68 11.09
N PRO A 220 -20.82 7.44 12.40
CA PRO A 220 -19.87 6.70 13.24
C PRO A 220 -19.58 5.27 12.77
N SER A 221 -20.47 4.65 11.98
CA SER A 221 -20.27 3.29 11.49
C SER A 221 -19.04 3.21 10.56
N TRP A 222 -18.91 4.16 9.62
CA TRP A 222 -17.81 4.18 8.64
C TRP A 222 -16.64 5.05 9.08
N THR A 223 -16.87 6.09 9.88
CA THR A 223 -15.78 6.94 10.42
C THR A 223 -15.12 6.35 11.65
N ARG A 224 -15.74 5.35 12.29
CA ARG A 224 -15.31 4.70 13.56
C ARG A 224 -15.06 5.68 14.71
N ALA A 225 -15.60 6.88 14.61
CA ALA A 225 -15.43 7.96 15.57
C ALA A 225 -16.76 8.71 15.76
N PRO A 226 -16.94 9.39 16.91
CA PRO A 226 -18.08 10.28 17.09
C PRO A 226 -18.10 11.35 15.99
N ALA A 227 -19.30 11.59 15.46
CA ALA A 227 -19.54 12.64 14.49
C ALA A 227 -20.67 13.54 15.00
N LYS A 228 -20.68 14.77 14.52
CA LYS A 228 -21.81 15.69 14.66
C LYS A 228 -22.28 16.00 13.25
N SER A 229 -23.56 15.80 12.98
CA SER A 229 -24.13 16.17 11.71
C SER A 229 -25.56 16.62 11.90
N SER A 230 -25.88 17.80 11.41
CA SER A 230 -27.26 18.15 11.14
C SER A 230 -27.41 18.07 9.63
N ALA A 231 -28.20 17.15 9.10
CA ALA A 231 -28.37 16.99 7.66
C ALA A 231 -29.24 18.11 7.07
N GLN A 232 -28.83 19.36 7.25
CA GLN A 232 -29.54 20.58 6.83
C GLN A 232 -28.56 21.55 6.16
N PRO A 233 -28.96 22.26 5.09
CA PRO A 233 -28.16 23.34 4.54
C PRO A 233 -27.82 24.40 5.60
N ASP A 234 -26.62 24.97 5.50
CA ASP A 234 -26.02 25.96 6.40
C ASP A 234 -25.77 25.49 7.85
N SER A 235 -25.89 24.19 8.10
CA SER A 235 -25.60 23.63 9.42
C SER A 235 -24.16 23.11 9.51
N GLU A 236 -23.61 23.14 10.72
CA GLU A 236 -22.25 22.70 11.02
C GLU A 236 -22.19 21.18 11.21
N TYR A 237 -21.10 20.60 10.70
CA TYR A 237 -20.81 19.18 10.88
C TYR A 237 -19.36 18.98 11.32
N SER A 238 -19.12 17.82 11.93
CA SER A 238 -17.81 17.38 12.34
C SER A 238 -17.69 15.88 12.16
N LEU A 239 -16.64 15.47 11.45
CA LEU A 239 -16.32 14.06 11.20
C LEU A 239 -15.04 13.68 11.93
N PHE A 240 -14.81 12.37 12.06
CA PHE A 240 -13.59 11.79 12.62
C PHE A 240 -13.23 12.36 14.01
N GLY A 241 -14.23 12.53 14.88
CA GLY A 241 -14.01 13.02 16.25
C GLY A 241 -13.55 14.49 16.34
N GLY A 242 -13.80 15.32 15.31
CA GLY A 242 -13.31 16.70 15.27
C GLY A 242 -12.16 16.94 14.31
N GLY A 243 -11.61 15.88 13.71
CA GLY A 243 -10.50 15.97 12.75
C GLY A 243 -10.87 16.68 11.45
N VAL A 244 -12.14 16.58 11.04
CA VAL A 244 -12.69 17.36 9.93
C VAL A 244 -13.88 18.16 10.44
N LYS A 245 -13.94 19.43 10.04
CA LYS A 245 -15.05 20.33 10.34
C LYS A 245 -15.48 21.06 9.09
N GLY A 246 -16.75 21.42 9.05
CA GLY A 246 -17.30 22.19 7.95
C GLY A 246 -18.76 22.55 8.16
N LYS A 247 -19.35 23.06 7.09
CA LYS A 247 -20.76 23.41 6.97
C LYS A 247 -21.33 22.80 5.70
N TYR A 248 -22.54 22.26 5.78
CA TYR A 248 -23.27 21.87 4.58
C TYR A 248 -23.66 23.13 3.80
N ILE A 249 -23.24 23.24 2.55
CA ILE A 249 -23.62 24.34 1.66
C ILE A 249 -24.93 23.97 0.96
N LEU A 250 -24.97 22.77 0.38
CA LEU A 250 -26.12 22.25 -0.35
C LEU A 250 -26.23 20.75 -0.11
N LEU A 251 -27.46 20.29 0.14
CA LEU A 251 -27.80 18.88 0.24
C LEU A 251 -28.92 18.60 -0.75
N SER A 252 -28.64 17.77 -1.75
CA SER A 252 -29.59 17.34 -2.78
C SER A 252 -29.74 15.82 -2.72
N PRO A 253 -30.57 15.27 -1.81
CA PRO A 253 -30.76 13.83 -1.71
C PRO A 253 -31.40 13.25 -2.98
N PRO A 254 -30.96 12.07 -3.49
CA PRO A 254 -29.76 11.30 -3.15
C PRO A 254 -28.56 11.59 -4.06
N LYS A 255 -28.55 12.72 -4.78
CA LYS A 255 -27.64 12.98 -5.91
C LYS A 255 -26.33 13.66 -5.52
N GLU A 256 -26.35 14.63 -4.60
CA GLU A 256 -25.20 15.50 -4.36
C GLU A 256 -25.16 16.10 -2.95
N ILE A 257 -23.95 16.18 -2.38
CA ILE A 257 -23.63 16.83 -1.11
C ILE A 257 -22.50 17.82 -1.37
N ILE A 258 -22.75 19.12 -1.18
CA ILE A 258 -21.73 20.16 -1.25
C ILE A 258 -21.53 20.72 0.15
N GLN A 259 -20.29 20.72 0.63
CA GLN A 259 -19.97 21.15 1.98
C GLN A 259 -18.60 21.82 2.04
N THR A 260 -18.42 22.77 2.95
CA THR A 260 -17.07 23.25 3.27
C THR A 260 -16.32 22.15 4.03
N TRP A 261 -15.01 22.11 3.88
CA TRP A 261 -14.15 21.08 4.44
C TRP A 261 -12.86 21.72 4.95
N ALA A 262 -12.57 21.52 6.22
CA ALA A 262 -11.34 21.97 6.83
C ALA A 262 -10.75 20.85 7.69
N LEU A 263 -9.48 20.58 7.48
CA LEU A 263 -8.72 19.61 8.27
C LEU A 263 -8.20 20.29 9.53
N GLN A 264 -8.46 19.70 10.69
CA GLN A 264 -7.87 20.12 11.95
C GLN A 264 -6.43 19.56 12.06
N SER A 265 -5.52 20.11 11.27
CA SER A 265 -4.10 19.73 11.24
C SER A 265 -3.20 20.98 11.28
N PRO A 266 -2.02 20.93 11.93
CA PRO A 266 -1.03 22.01 11.85
C PRO A 266 -0.55 22.28 10.41
N THR A 267 -0.68 21.31 9.51
CA THR A 267 -0.30 21.43 8.09
C THR A 267 -1.38 22.14 7.25
N TRP A 268 -2.62 22.21 7.73
CA TRP A 268 -3.70 22.89 7.03
C TRP A 268 -3.74 24.38 7.43
N PRO A 269 -3.77 25.34 6.48
CA PRO A 269 -3.71 26.76 6.81
C PRO A 269 -4.88 27.20 7.70
N GLU A 270 -4.58 27.99 8.73
CA GLU A 270 -5.59 28.48 9.68
C GLU A 270 -6.61 29.38 8.97
N GLY A 271 -7.90 29.10 9.17
CA GLY A 271 -8.99 29.84 8.53
C GLY A 271 -9.21 29.51 7.05
N HIS A 272 -8.50 28.53 6.50
CA HIS A 272 -8.71 28.04 5.14
C HIS A 272 -9.74 26.92 5.11
N ALA A 273 -10.77 27.05 4.29
CA ALA A 273 -11.78 26.02 4.08
C ALA A 273 -11.83 25.68 2.59
N ALA A 274 -11.66 24.40 2.30
CA ALA A 274 -11.89 23.84 0.97
C ALA A 274 -13.38 23.55 0.77
N THR A 275 -13.78 23.29 -0.46
CA THR A 275 -15.14 22.87 -0.83
C THR A 275 -15.11 21.42 -1.27
N LEU A 276 -15.78 20.54 -0.52
CA LEU A 276 -15.94 19.13 -0.83
C LEU A 276 -17.30 18.92 -1.50
N THR A 277 -17.28 18.53 -2.76
CA THR A 277 -18.45 18.12 -3.53
C THR A 277 -18.45 16.60 -3.66
N THR A 278 -19.48 15.96 -3.12
CA THR A 278 -19.69 14.51 -3.23
C THR A 278 -20.90 14.27 -4.13
N THR A 279 -20.67 13.67 -5.29
CA THR A 279 -21.74 13.30 -6.23
C THR A 279 -21.97 11.79 -6.20
N LEU A 280 -23.25 11.40 -6.26
CA LEU A 280 -23.68 10.00 -6.29
C LEU A 280 -24.39 9.76 -7.63
N ALA A 281 -23.75 8.97 -8.49
CA ALA A 281 -24.29 8.53 -9.76
C ALA A 281 -24.84 7.11 -9.63
N GLN A 282 -26.16 6.98 -9.52
CA GLN A 282 -26.83 5.69 -9.43
C GLN A 282 -26.83 4.98 -10.79
N GLY A 283 -26.21 3.80 -10.84
CA GLY A 283 -26.28 2.86 -11.96
C GLY A 283 -27.38 1.82 -11.76
N ALA A 284 -27.35 0.74 -12.54
CA ALA A 284 -28.35 -0.34 -12.46
C ALA A 284 -28.26 -1.12 -11.13
N ASP A 285 -27.06 -1.59 -10.78
CA ASP A 285 -26.83 -2.46 -9.61
C ASP A 285 -25.79 -1.88 -8.62
N SER A 286 -25.28 -0.69 -8.90
CA SER A 286 -24.24 -0.04 -8.08
C SER A 286 -24.32 1.48 -8.21
N THR A 287 -23.70 2.20 -7.28
CA THR A 287 -23.62 3.65 -7.28
C THR A 287 -22.16 4.08 -7.24
N THR A 288 -21.77 4.95 -8.18
CA THR A 288 -20.44 5.57 -8.19
C THR A 288 -20.49 6.85 -7.37
N VAL A 289 -19.65 6.92 -6.34
CA VAL A 289 -19.48 8.12 -5.50
C VAL A 289 -18.19 8.81 -5.93
N THR A 290 -18.28 10.10 -6.23
CA THR A 290 -17.14 10.93 -6.60
C THR A 290 -16.98 12.05 -5.59
N TRP A 291 -15.82 12.13 -4.95
CA TRP A 291 -15.41 13.22 -4.07
C TRP A 291 -14.48 14.16 -4.83
N THR A 292 -14.90 15.41 -4.99
CA THR A 292 -14.10 16.48 -5.56
C THR A 292 -13.83 17.51 -4.47
N LEU A 293 -12.58 17.73 -4.11
CA LEU A 293 -12.19 18.69 -3.08
C LEU A 293 -11.43 19.84 -3.75
N ASP A 294 -12.10 20.98 -3.86
CA ASP A 294 -11.56 22.22 -4.41
C ASP A 294 -11.02 23.10 -3.28
N GLY A 295 -9.84 23.68 -3.44
CA GLY A 295 -9.22 24.51 -2.41
C GLY A 295 -8.17 23.78 -1.58
N VAL A 296 -7.55 22.70 -2.08
CA VAL A 296 -6.43 22.04 -1.39
C VAL A 296 -5.16 22.89 -1.54
N PRO A 297 -4.45 23.24 -0.45
CA PRO A 297 -3.19 23.99 -0.55
C PRO A 297 -2.14 23.24 -1.37
N LEU A 298 -1.37 23.97 -2.18
CA LEU A 298 -0.28 23.39 -2.97
C LEU A 298 0.70 22.60 -2.10
N GLY A 299 1.09 21.42 -2.57
CA GLY A 299 2.02 20.50 -1.88
C GLY A 299 1.35 19.53 -0.90
N LEU A 300 0.07 19.70 -0.59
CA LEU A 300 -0.71 18.74 0.22
C LEU A 300 -1.60 17.81 -0.62
N GLU A 301 -1.54 17.93 -1.94
CA GLU A 301 -2.43 17.26 -2.90
C GLU A 301 -2.42 15.74 -2.72
N ASP A 302 -1.23 15.14 -2.69
CA ASP A 302 -1.04 13.70 -2.52
C ASP A 302 -1.47 13.23 -1.13
N GLU A 303 -1.17 14.01 -0.09
CA GLU A 303 -1.55 13.69 1.29
C GLU A 303 -3.06 13.71 1.45
N ILE A 304 -3.72 14.76 0.96
CA ILE A 304 -5.17 14.92 1.08
C ILE A 304 -5.89 13.93 0.17
N THR A 305 -5.35 13.60 -1.01
CA THR A 305 -5.88 12.52 -1.86
C THR A 305 -5.83 11.18 -1.15
N ARG A 306 -4.69 10.82 -0.55
CA ARG A 306 -4.55 9.60 0.26
C ARG A 306 -5.50 9.62 1.46
N ASN A 307 -5.69 10.76 2.12
CA ASN A 307 -6.62 10.88 3.23
C ASN A 307 -8.08 10.71 2.79
N ILE A 308 -8.51 11.32 1.70
CA ILE A 308 -9.87 11.12 1.17
C ILE A 308 -10.07 9.64 0.79
N GLN A 309 -9.10 9.02 0.13
CA GLN A 309 -9.17 7.60 -0.22
C GLN A 309 -9.16 6.68 1.01
N GLY A 310 -8.27 6.92 1.98
CA GLY A 310 -8.13 6.09 3.18
C GLY A 310 -9.28 6.24 4.17
N TYR A 311 -9.79 7.47 4.36
CA TYR A 311 -10.84 7.70 5.35
C TYR A 311 -12.25 7.61 4.78
N TYR A 312 -12.50 8.13 3.58
CA TYR A 312 -13.84 8.13 2.98
C TYR A 312 -14.09 6.84 2.20
N VAL A 313 -13.24 6.52 1.22
CA VAL A 313 -13.44 5.33 0.38
C VAL A 313 -13.30 4.05 1.22
N HIS A 314 -12.18 3.88 1.92
CA HIS A 314 -11.95 2.67 2.71
C HIS A 314 -12.84 2.62 3.96
N GLY A 315 -13.22 3.76 4.55
CA GLY A 315 -14.21 3.80 5.63
C GLY A 315 -15.53 3.14 5.21
N LEU A 316 -16.05 3.50 4.04
CA LEU A 316 -17.26 2.89 3.47
C LEU A 316 -17.05 1.41 3.11
N LYS A 317 -15.88 1.02 2.58
CA LYS A 317 -15.57 -0.41 2.34
C LYS A 317 -15.59 -1.23 3.62
N SER A 318 -15.03 -0.70 4.71
CA SER A 318 -14.81 -1.41 5.97
C SER A 318 -16.11 -1.86 6.67
N ILE A 319 -17.24 -1.27 6.29
CA ILE A 319 -18.57 -1.60 6.83
C ILE A 319 -19.39 -2.50 5.89
N GLY A 320 -18.76 -3.03 4.84
CA GLY A 320 -19.35 -4.04 3.96
C GLY A 320 -19.88 -3.50 2.63
N TYR A 321 -19.68 -2.23 2.30
CA TYR A 321 -19.94 -1.75 0.94
C TYR A 321 -18.85 -2.28 0.00
N VAL A 322 -19.18 -3.33 -0.75
CA VAL A 322 -18.28 -3.97 -1.70
C VAL A 322 -17.94 -2.98 -2.82
N GLN A 323 -16.65 -2.65 -2.96
CA GLN A 323 -16.19 -1.87 -4.11
C GLN A 323 -16.20 -2.76 -5.35
N VAL A 324 -16.91 -2.33 -6.38
CA VAL A 324 -16.85 -2.98 -7.69
C VAL A 324 -15.65 -2.41 -8.41
N SER A 325 -14.55 -3.17 -8.45
CA SER A 325 -13.46 -2.87 -9.39
C SER A 325 -13.96 -3.26 -10.78
N HIS A 326 -14.28 -2.28 -11.63
CA HIS A 326 -14.53 -2.56 -13.04
C HIS A 326 -13.26 -3.15 -13.64
N TYR A 327 -13.23 -4.46 -13.82
CA TYR A 327 -12.25 -5.12 -14.66
C TYR A 327 -12.53 -4.67 -16.10
N THR A 328 -11.74 -3.73 -16.61
CA THR A 328 -11.59 -3.55 -18.05
C THR A 328 -10.58 -4.60 -18.51
N PRO A 329 -11.00 -5.64 -19.25
CA PRO A 329 -10.02 -6.50 -19.91
C PRO A 329 -9.16 -5.61 -20.80
N SER A 330 -7.85 -5.64 -20.57
CA SER A 330 -6.89 -5.09 -21.51
C SER A 330 -7.18 -5.71 -22.87
N SER A 331 -7.63 -4.89 -23.82
CA SER A 331 -7.77 -5.32 -25.20
C SER A 331 -6.36 -5.64 -25.69
N SER A 332 -5.98 -6.92 -25.61
CA SER A 332 -4.81 -7.42 -26.32
C SER A 332 -5.16 -7.27 -27.80
N THR A 333 -4.58 -6.28 -28.45
CA THR A 333 -4.60 -6.18 -29.91
C THR A 333 -3.80 -7.35 -30.45
N SER A 334 -4.46 -8.50 -30.59
CA SER A 334 -3.94 -9.67 -31.29
C SER A 334 -3.79 -9.29 -32.76
N THR A 335 -2.59 -8.85 -33.14
CA THR A 335 -2.16 -8.76 -34.53
C THR A 335 -2.15 -10.19 -35.11
N LYS A 336 -3.28 -10.63 -35.65
CA LYS A 336 -3.38 -11.85 -36.47
C LYS A 336 -2.60 -11.62 -37.76
N THR A 337 -1.38 -12.13 -37.81
CA THR A 337 -0.67 -12.36 -39.08
C THR A 337 -1.46 -13.43 -39.85
N LYS A 338 -2.06 -13.04 -40.99
CA LYS A 338 -2.63 -13.97 -41.97
C LYS A 338 -1.53 -14.92 -42.44
N ARG A 339 -1.71 -16.22 -42.21
CA ARG A 339 -1.11 -17.27 -43.05
C ARG A 339 -2.24 -17.89 -43.86
N ASP A 340 -2.17 -17.72 -45.17
CA ASP A 340 -3.05 -18.36 -46.14
C ASP A 340 -2.75 -19.87 -46.17
N VAL A 341 -3.79 -20.69 -45.94
CA VAL A 341 -3.81 -22.12 -46.26
C VAL A 341 -5.16 -22.39 -46.94
N PRO A 342 -5.20 -22.98 -48.15
CA PRO A 342 -6.44 -23.22 -48.89
C PRO A 342 -7.22 -24.44 -48.33
N PRO A 343 -8.55 -24.52 -48.54
CA PRO A 343 -9.39 -25.55 -47.93
C PRO A 343 -9.34 -26.88 -48.71
N PRO A 344 -9.57 -28.04 -48.05
CA PRO A 344 -9.74 -29.31 -48.74
C PRO A 344 -11.19 -29.50 -49.21
N SER A 345 -11.33 -30.08 -50.40
CA SER A 345 -12.60 -30.46 -51.03
C SER A 345 -13.23 -31.72 -50.41
N ILE A 346 -14.53 -31.69 -50.19
CA ILE A 346 -15.35 -32.85 -49.78
C ILE A 346 -15.87 -33.57 -51.04
N GLY A 347 -15.73 -34.89 -51.10
CA GLY A 347 -16.33 -35.73 -52.14
C GLY A 347 -16.38 -37.23 -51.81
N SER A 348 -17.59 -37.68 -51.45
CA SER A 348 -18.21 -39.03 -51.56
C SER A 348 -17.58 -40.28 -50.91
N SER A 349 -18.35 -40.86 -49.99
CA SER A 349 -18.45 -42.29 -49.61
C SER A 349 -19.09 -43.14 -50.75
N PRO A 350 -18.94 -44.50 -50.83
CA PRO A 350 -19.53 -45.46 -49.86
C PRO A 350 -18.72 -46.77 -49.58
N GLN A 351 -19.04 -47.42 -48.45
CA GLN A 351 -18.63 -48.79 -48.05
C GLN A 351 -19.56 -49.85 -48.71
N PRO A 352 -19.15 -51.14 -48.91
CA PRO A 352 -19.36 -52.16 -47.87
C PRO A 352 -18.38 -53.37 -47.80
N TYR A 353 -18.26 -53.91 -46.58
CA TYR A 353 -17.98 -55.29 -46.13
C TYR A 353 -17.39 -56.35 -47.09
N VAL A 354 -16.26 -56.96 -46.69
CA VAL A 354 -16.08 -58.43 -46.70
C VAL A 354 -15.25 -58.85 -45.49
N ALA A 355 -15.85 -59.69 -44.65
CA ALA A 355 -15.20 -60.48 -43.61
C ALA A 355 -14.64 -61.77 -44.21
N VAL A 356 -13.39 -62.14 -43.90
CA VAL A 356 -12.97 -63.55 -43.83
C VAL A 356 -11.96 -63.72 -42.69
N THR A 357 -12.23 -64.79 -41.96
CA THR A 357 -11.71 -65.30 -40.70
C THR A 357 -10.38 -66.05 -40.78
N LEU A 358 -9.73 -66.15 -39.61
CA LEU A 358 -9.00 -67.31 -39.05
C LEU A 358 -7.62 -67.72 -39.62
N ALA A 359 -6.66 -67.74 -38.67
CA ALA A 359 -5.77 -68.88 -38.30
C ALA A 359 -4.29 -68.46 -38.22
N VAL A 360 -3.75 -68.27 -37.01
CA VAL A 360 -2.92 -69.26 -36.27
C VAL A 360 -1.54 -69.49 -36.90
N LEU A 361 -0.48 -68.90 -36.33
CA LEU A 361 0.58 -69.62 -35.61
C LEU A 361 1.71 -68.65 -35.23
N ALA A 362 1.98 -68.59 -33.93
CA ALA A 362 3.20 -68.04 -33.35
C ALA A 362 4.32 -69.10 -33.36
N LEU A 363 5.55 -68.58 -33.25
CA LEU A 363 6.77 -69.18 -32.68
C LEU A 363 7.80 -69.87 -33.59
N VAL A 364 9.05 -69.49 -33.30
CA VAL A 364 10.36 -70.10 -33.59
C VAL A 364 11.11 -69.58 -34.82
N ALA A 365 12.06 -68.66 -34.59
CA ALA A 365 13.47 -68.79 -35.03
C ALA A 365 14.31 -67.58 -34.56
N ALA A 366 14.61 -67.54 -33.27
CA ALA A 366 15.86 -66.93 -32.81
C ALA A 366 16.91 -68.05 -32.85
N PHE A 367 17.87 -67.98 -33.76
CA PHE A 367 19.22 -68.59 -33.71
C PHE A 367 19.85 -68.50 -35.10
N ALA A 368 20.66 -67.47 -35.35
CA ALA A 368 21.71 -67.49 -36.37
C ALA A 368 22.78 -66.45 -36.00
N VAL A 369 23.71 -66.87 -35.16
CA VAL A 369 25.02 -66.25 -34.96
C VAL A 369 25.89 -66.60 -36.16
N PRO A 370 26.72 -65.68 -36.69
CA PRO A 370 27.98 -66.06 -37.31
C PRO A 370 29.14 -65.47 -36.49
N TYR A 371 29.82 -66.32 -35.73
CA TYR A 371 31.15 -66.05 -35.20
C TYR A 371 32.07 -67.17 -35.69
N VAL A 372 32.89 -66.84 -36.67
CA VAL A 372 34.04 -67.64 -37.11
C VAL A 372 35.27 -66.78 -36.87
N TYR A 373 36.00 -67.05 -35.79
CA TYR A 373 37.43 -66.78 -35.69
C TYR A 373 38.07 -67.78 -34.72
N LYS A 374 38.86 -68.67 -35.33
CA LYS A 374 39.95 -69.55 -34.84
C LYS A 374 39.82 -70.29 -33.51
#